data_AF-A0A9N7W042-F1
#
_entry.id   AF-A0A9N7W042-F1
#
_cell.length_a   1.000
_cell.length_b   1.000
_cell.length_c   1.000
_cell.angle_alpha   90.00
_cell.angle_beta   90.00
_cell.angle_gamma   90.00
#
_symmetry.space_group_name_H-M   'P 1'
#
loop_
_entity.id
_entity.type
_entity.pdbx_description
1 polymer ?
#
loop_
_entity_poly.entity_id
_entity_poly.type
_entity_poly.pdbx_seq_one_letter_code
_entity_poly.pdbx_strand_id
1 'polypeptide(L)'
;MGSFVADVFLLLLISTGQVHGASFYGDGYIHLRTVQSSVQNLLHVRFRTSSQAGLLFLAAGQRDFLLLELISGFLQVRLDLGSVNVYYAQKRAFTLMTWVGTLWS
;
A
#
# COMPACT_ATOMS: atom_id res chain seq x y z
N MET A 1 -39.38 20.60 -3.33
CA MET A 1 -38.07 20.91 -3.97
C MET A 1 -36.88 21.00 -2.99
N GLY A 2 -37.08 21.18 -1.68
CA GLY A 2 -35.97 21.43 -0.73
C GLY A 2 -35.19 20.19 -0.25
N SER A 3 -35.83 19.02 -0.11
CA SER A 3 -35.16 17.80 0.37
C SER A 3 -34.16 17.23 -0.65
N PHE A 4 -34.53 17.21 -1.92
CA PHE A 4 -33.66 16.73 -3.00
C PHE A 4 -32.34 17.52 -3.10
N VAL A 5 -32.41 18.84 -2.93
CA VAL A 5 -31.20 19.70 -2.93
C VAL A 5 -30.34 19.42 -1.70
N ALA A 6 -30.95 19.20 -0.53
CA ALA A 6 -30.23 18.85 0.69
C ALA A 6 -29.56 17.47 0.61
N ASP A 7 -30.23 16.48 0.03
CA ASP A 7 -29.68 15.13 -0.17
C ASP A 7 -28.49 15.14 -1.15
N VAL A 8 -28.59 15.92 -2.25
CA VAL A 8 -27.48 16.11 -3.19
C VAL A 8 -26.30 16.82 -2.51
N PHE A 9 -26.57 17.82 -1.67
CA PHE A 9 -25.53 18.50 -0.89
C PHE A 9 -24.87 17.56 0.13
N LEU A 10 -25.66 16.74 0.82
CA LEU A 10 -25.16 15.74 1.77
C LEU A 10 -24.28 14.71 1.04
N LEU A 11 -24.73 14.21 -0.10
CA LEU A 11 -23.97 13.29 -0.95
C LEU A 11 -22.68 13.93 -1.46
N LEU A 12 -22.70 15.21 -1.83
CA LEU A 12 -21.50 15.93 -2.25
C LEU A 12 -20.50 16.08 -1.10
N LEU A 13 -20.97 16.38 0.11
CA LEU A 13 -20.13 16.48 1.31
C LEU A 13 -19.47 15.12 1.66
N ILE A 14 -20.22 14.02 1.55
CA ILE A 14 -19.70 12.66 1.83
C ILE A 14 -18.77 12.15 0.70
N SER A 15 -18.99 12.62 -0.54
CA SER A 15 -18.19 12.27 -1.74
C SER A 15 -16.75 12.80 -1.69
N THR A 16 -16.46 13.79 -0.84
CA THR A 16 -15.12 14.41 -0.73
C THR A 16 -14.06 13.55 -0.04
N GLY A 17 -14.21 12.22 0.01
CA GLY A 17 -13.15 11.29 0.42
C GLY A 17 -11.97 11.35 -0.55
N GLN A 18 -11.11 12.36 -0.41
CA GLN A 18 -9.91 12.54 -1.23
C GLN A 18 -8.95 11.39 -0.94
N VAL A 19 -8.82 10.47 -1.89
CA VAL A 19 -7.76 9.46 -1.86
C VAL A 19 -6.51 10.09 -2.46
N HIS A 20 -5.64 10.61 -1.60
CA HIS A 20 -4.34 11.10 -2.03
C HIS A 20 -3.44 9.93 -2.45
N GLY A 21 -3.06 9.89 -3.72
CA GLY A 21 -2.13 8.91 -4.27
C GLY A 21 -0.79 9.56 -4.62
N ALA A 22 0.30 8.82 -4.45
CA ALA A 22 1.63 9.20 -4.92
C ALA A 22 2.12 8.16 -5.94
N SER A 23 2.85 8.62 -6.96
CA SER A 23 3.52 7.74 -7.93
C SER A 23 5.01 7.76 -7.70
N PHE A 24 5.62 6.58 -7.71
CA PHE A 24 7.06 6.39 -7.54
C PHE A 24 7.63 5.81 -8.83
N TYR A 25 8.77 6.35 -9.26
CA TYR A 25 9.47 5.92 -10.45
C TYR A 25 10.93 5.64 -10.08
N GLY A 26 11.41 4.43 -10.37
CA GLY A 26 12.78 4.03 -10.06
C GLY A 26 13.06 3.98 -8.56
N ASP A 27 13.96 4.84 -8.10
CA ASP A 27 14.47 4.93 -6.73
C ASP A 27 13.71 5.93 -5.85
N GLY A 28 12.59 6.50 -6.33
CA GLY A 28 11.78 7.43 -5.56
C GLY A 28 11.18 6.80 -4.29
N TYR A 29 11.30 7.47 -3.14
CA TYR A 29 10.73 7.05 -1.87
C TYR A 29 10.31 8.25 -1.00
N ILE A 30 9.45 8.01 -0.02
CA ILE A 30 9.13 8.97 1.04
C ILE A 30 9.66 8.42 2.35
N HIS A 31 10.44 9.23 3.06
CA HIS A 31 10.90 8.91 4.41
C HIS A 31 10.08 9.67 5.44
N LEU A 32 9.33 8.94 6.26
CA LEU A 32 8.54 9.50 7.34
C LEU A 32 9.27 9.26 8.67
N ARG A 33 9.66 10.34 9.33
CA ARG A 33 10.16 10.27 10.71
C ARG A 33 8.98 10.18 11.66
N THR A 34 8.67 8.96 12.11
CA THR A 34 7.66 8.72 13.13
C THR A 34 8.33 8.40 14.46
N VAL A 35 7.76 8.89 15.56
CA VAL A 35 8.14 8.47 16.92
C VAL A 35 7.21 7.33 17.29
N GLN A 36 7.76 6.16 17.57
CA GLN A 36 6.98 4.97 17.89
C GLN A 36 6.31 5.14 19.26
N SER A 37 5.09 5.67 19.25
CA SER A 37 4.30 5.95 20.46
C SER A 37 3.27 4.87 20.77
N SER A 38 3.12 3.86 19.91
CA SER A 38 2.10 2.81 20.03
C SER A 38 2.72 1.41 20.03
N VAL A 39 2.14 0.52 20.86
CA VAL A 39 2.47 -0.90 20.93
C VAL A 39 1.92 -1.67 19.73
N GLN A 40 0.92 -1.13 19.04
CA GLN A 40 0.29 -1.73 17.87
C GLN A 40 0.55 -0.90 16.62
N ASN A 41 1.00 -1.57 15.54
CA ASN A 41 1.19 -0.97 14.23
C ASN A 41 0.25 -1.64 13.22
N LEU A 42 -0.59 -0.85 12.57
CA LEU A 42 -1.47 -1.31 11.49
C LEU A 42 -1.03 -0.65 10.17
N LEU A 43 -0.65 -1.46 9.20
CA LEU A 43 -0.21 -1.00 7.89
C LEU A 43 -1.26 -1.35 6.83
N HIS A 44 -1.94 -0.34 6.29
CA HIS A 44 -2.84 -0.47 5.14
C HIS A 44 -2.19 0.15 3.91
N VAL A 45 -1.86 -0.68 2.92
CA VAL A 45 -1.21 -0.23 1.67
C VAL A 45 -2.04 -0.68 0.48
N ARG A 46 -2.39 0.28 -0.38
CA ARG A 46 -2.97 0.02 -1.70
C ARG A 46 -1.96 0.52 -2.73
N PHE A 47 -1.46 -0.40 -3.56
CA PHE A 47 -0.48 -0.08 -4.59
C PHE A 47 -0.91 -0.65 -5.93
N ARG A 48 -0.39 -0.05 -7.00
CA ARG A 48 -0.48 -0.56 -8.36
C ARG A 48 0.91 -0.46 -8.98
N THR A 49 1.39 -1.55 -9.57
CA THR A 49 2.70 -1.60 -10.22
C THR A 49 2.66 -2.58 -11.38
N SER A 50 3.44 -2.30 -12.43
CA SER A 50 3.79 -3.27 -13.48
C SER A 50 5.04 -4.06 -13.14
N SER A 51 5.84 -3.59 -12.18
CA SER A 51 7.06 -4.27 -11.76
C SER A 51 6.74 -5.55 -11.00
N GLN A 52 7.51 -6.59 -11.26
CA GLN A 52 7.44 -7.83 -10.48
C GLN A 52 8.27 -7.76 -9.19
N ALA A 53 9.10 -6.73 -9.03
CA ALA A 53 9.95 -6.53 -7.86
C ALA A 53 9.95 -5.07 -7.37
N GLY A 54 10.01 -4.88 -6.06
CA GLY A 54 10.14 -3.55 -5.46
C GLY A 54 9.87 -3.52 -3.97
N LEU A 55 10.56 -2.61 -3.28
CA LEU A 55 10.31 -2.31 -1.86
C LEU A 55 9.07 -1.44 -1.73
N LEU A 56 8.09 -1.86 -0.93
CA LEU A 56 6.83 -1.14 -0.74
C LEU A 56 6.79 -0.37 0.58
N PHE A 57 7.37 -0.95 1.64
CA PHE A 57 7.42 -0.33 2.95
C PHE A 57 8.59 -0.87 3.76
N LEU A 58 9.26 0.02 4.48
CA LEU A 58 10.31 -0.31 5.44
C LEU A 58 10.11 0.56 6.69
N ALA A 59 9.82 -0.08 7.81
CA ALA A 59 9.97 0.52 9.12
C ALA A 59 11.19 -0.11 9.79
N ALA A 60 12.33 0.59 9.74
CA ALA A 60 13.56 0.16 10.38
C ALA A 60 13.72 0.88 11.73
N GLY A 61 13.75 0.11 12.81
CA GLY A 61 14.23 0.56 14.11
C GLY A 61 15.72 0.29 14.27
N GLN A 62 16.22 0.43 15.51
CA GLN A 62 17.64 0.22 15.80
C GLN A 62 18.04 -1.26 15.81
N ARG A 63 17.10 -2.15 16.15
CA ARG A 63 17.35 -3.60 16.29
C ARG A 63 16.28 -4.46 15.63
N ASP A 64 15.22 -3.84 15.13
CA ASP A 64 14.01 -4.47 14.63
C ASP A 64 13.63 -3.82 13.29
N PHE A 65 12.92 -4.57 12.47
CA PHE A 65 12.37 -4.03 11.23
C PHE A 65 11.11 -4.76 10.79
N LEU A 66 10.25 -4.01 10.10
CA LEU A 66 9.16 -4.55 9.30
C LEU A 66 9.39 -4.18 7.83
N LEU A 67 9.47 -5.21 6.99
CA LEU A 67 9.69 -5.10 5.56
C LEU A 67 8.49 -5.63 4.79
N LEU A 68 8.00 -4.85 3.84
CA LEU A 68 7.01 -5.28 2.84
C LEU A 68 7.60 -5.08 1.45
N GLU A 69 7.74 -6.17 0.70
CA GLU A 69 8.36 -6.16 -0.62
C GLU A 69 7.57 -7.02 -1.60
N LEU A 70 7.68 -6.67 -2.87
CA LEU A 70 7.24 -7.50 -3.98
C LEU A 70 8.47 -8.20 -4.55
N ILE A 71 8.43 -9.53 -4.67
CA ILE A 71 9.49 -10.34 -5.27
C ILE A 71 8.83 -11.34 -6.22
N SER A 72 9.17 -11.26 -7.51
CA SER A 72 8.62 -12.12 -8.57
C SER A 72 7.08 -12.14 -8.59
N GLY A 73 6.45 -11.00 -8.29
CA GLY A 73 4.99 -10.87 -8.21
C GLY A 73 4.36 -11.43 -6.91
N PHE A 74 5.17 -11.84 -5.95
CA PHE A 74 4.72 -12.24 -4.63
C PHE A 74 4.98 -11.14 -3.62
N LEU A 75 3.94 -10.79 -2.87
CA LEU A 75 4.05 -9.92 -1.71
C LEU A 75 4.68 -10.73 -0.57
N GLN A 76 5.83 -10.28 -0.09
CA GLN A 76 6.53 -10.84 1.06
C GLN A 76 6.53 -9.85 2.21
N VAL A 77 6.28 -10.36 3.41
CA VAL A 77 6.38 -9.64 4.67
C VAL A 77 7.49 -10.28 5.49
N ARG A 78 8.44 -9.48 5.95
CA ARG A 78 9.48 -9.91 6.90
C ARG A 78 9.41 -9.04 8.14
N LEU A 79 9.37 -9.68 9.30
CA LEU A 79 9.34 -8.98 10.58
C LEU A 79 10.44 -9.56 11.46
N ASP A 80 11.35 -8.69 11.89
CA ASP A 80 12.34 -8.94 12.91
C ASP A 80 12.05 -8.01 14.08
N LEU A 81 11.95 -8.57 15.29
CA LEU A 81 11.68 -7.83 16.52
C LEU A 81 12.93 -7.67 17.39
N GLY A 82 14.13 -7.84 16.82
CA GLY A 82 15.40 -7.85 17.56
C GLY A 82 15.59 -9.11 18.40
N SER A 83 14.90 -10.19 18.03
CA SER A 83 14.98 -11.50 18.68
C SER A 83 15.64 -12.51 17.73
N VAL A 84 15.90 -13.73 18.19
CA VAL A 84 16.49 -14.79 17.33
C VAL A 84 15.56 -15.17 16.16
N ASN A 85 14.26 -14.89 16.26
CA ASN A 85 13.27 -15.34 15.29
C ASN A 85 12.83 -14.21 14.34
N VAL A 86 12.88 -14.52 13.04
CA VAL A 86 12.33 -13.69 11.97
C VAL A 86 11.03 -14.33 11.48
N TYR A 87 9.96 -13.55 11.41
CA TYR A 87 8.68 -14.01 10.88
C TYR A 87 8.58 -13.70 9.39
N TYR A 88 8.05 -14.65 8.63
CA TYR A 88 7.91 -14.56 7.18
C TYR A 88 6.48 -14.91 6.74
N ALA A 89 5.90 -14.08 5.87
CA ALA A 89 4.64 -14.38 5.21
C ALA A 89 4.72 -14.02 3.73
N GLN A 90 4.09 -14.83 2.88
CA GLN A 90 4.06 -14.61 1.44
C GLN A 90 2.66 -14.79 0.88
N LYS A 91 2.25 -13.90 -0.03
CA LYS A 91 0.98 -13.99 -0.76
C LYS A 91 1.18 -13.55 -2.19
N ARG A 92 0.52 -14.20 -3.15
CA ARG A 92 0.55 -13.73 -4.54
C ARG A 92 -0.10 -12.34 -4.62
N ALA A 93 0.62 -11.36 -5.16
CA ALA A 93 0.04 -10.06 -5.41
C ALA A 93 -0.85 -10.16 -6.67
N PHE A 94 -2.11 -9.73 -6.55
CA PHE A 94 -2.98 -9.61 -7.72
C PHE A 94 -2.47 -8.45 -8.57
N THR A 95 -1.61 -8.76 -9.54
CA THR A 95 -1.09 -7.79 -10.50
C THR A 95 -2.21 -7.51 -11.51
N LEU A 96 -2.86 -6.36 -11.39
CA LEU A 96 -3.89 -5.96 -12.34
C LEU A 96 -3.25 -5.35 -13.61
N MET A 97 -2.62 -6.20 -14.43
CA MET A 97 -2.23 -5.88 -15.80
C MET A 97 -2.25 -7.14 -16.67
N THR A 98 -3.44 -7.65 -16.98
CA THR A 98 -3.61 -8.37 -18.25
C THR A 98 -4.29 -7.39 -19.21
N TRP A 99 -3.54 -6.91 -20.20
CA TRP A 99 -4.16 -6.45 -21.42
C TRP A 99 -4.73 -7.70 -22.12
N VAL A 100 -6.04 -7.87 -22.14
CA VAL A 100 -6.67 -8.78 -23.12
C VAL A 100 -6.60 -8.04 -24.45
N GLY A 101 -5.51 -8.25 -25.18
CA GLY A 101 -5.31 -7.68 -26.51
C GLY A 101 -6.25 -8.33 -27.52
N THR A 102 -7.01 -7.48 -28.20
CA THR A 102 -7.36 -7.55 -29.63
C THR A 102 -7.99 -8.83 -30.20
N LEU A 103 -9.33 -8.81 -30.30
CA LEU A 103 -10.07 -9.41 -31.41
C LEU A 103 -11.00 -8.35 -32.01
N TRP A 104 -10.43 -7.54 -32.89
CA TRP A 104 -11.15 -6.94 -34.02
C TRP A 104 -10.30 -7.17 -35.26
N SER A 105 -10.63 -8.24 -35.97
CA SER A 105 -10.60 -8.35 -37.42
C SER A 105 -11.55 -9.48 -37.82
#